data_AF-S4RIW2-F1
#
_entry.id   AF-S4RIW2-F1
#
_cell.length_a   1.000
_cell.length_b   1.000
_cell.length_c   1.000
_cell.angle_alpha   90.00
_cell.angle_beta   90.00
_cell.angle_gamma   90.00
#
_symmetry.space_group_name_H-M   'P 1'
#
loop_
_entity.id
_entity.type
_entity.pdbx_description
1 polymer ?
#
loop_
_entity_poly.entity_id
_entity_poly.type
_entity_poly.pdbx_seq_one_letter_code
_entity_poly.pdbx_strand_id
1 'polypeptide(L)'
;LTLCSYYPLYPPAEEMNVNYETAQVHARFPVTPDVLIIPSDLRYFVKTACGCVCINPGRLTKGHVGGTFARIALGRVPSTGPNRVSPCLSAQIIKI
;
A
#
# COMPACT_ATOMS: atom_id res chain seq x y z
N LEU A 1 -5.24 -7.69 0.88
CA LEU A 1 -6.06 -7.59 -0.34
C LEU A 1 -7.23 -8.57 -0.31
N THR A 2 -6.99 -9.87 -0.12
CA THR A 2 -8.06 -10.90 -0.02
C THR A 2 -8.92 -10.82 1.24
N LEU A 3 -8.34 -10.35 2.35
CA LEU A 3 -9.03 -10.25 3.65
C LEU A 3 -9.84 -8.95 3.83
N CYS A 4 -9.89 -8.09 2.81
CA CYS A 4 -10.69 -6.85 2.80
C CYS A 4 -10.53 -5.96 4.05
N SER A 5 -9.37 -6.01 4.72
CA SER A 5 -9.03 -5.23 5.92
C SER A 5 -7.64 -4.63 5.80
N TYR A 6 -7.47 -3.40 6.29
CA TYR A 6 -6.17 -2.74 6.42
C TYR A 6 -5.27 -3.41 7.47
N TYR A 7 -5.85 -4.09 8.47
CA TYR A 7 -5.11 -4.81 9.51
C TYR A 7 -5.83 -6.12 9.86
N PRO A 8 -5.59 -7.20 9.09
CA PRO A 8 -6.28 -8.48 9.29
C PRO A 8 -5.61 -9.40 10.32
N LEU A 9 -4.45 -9.03 10.86
CA LEU A 9 -3.69 -9.86 11.80
C LEU A 9 -4.41 -9.91 13.16
N TYR A 10 -4.68 -11.13 13.64
CA TYR A 10 -5.29 -11.38 14.94
C TYR A 10 -4.61 -12.58 15.64
N PRO A 11 -4.19 -12.45 16.90
CA PRO A 11 -4.17 -11.22 17.70
C PRO A 11 -3.29 -10.12 17.08
N PRO A 12 -3.57 -8.82 17.35
CA PRO A 12 -2.69 -7.73 16.93
C PRO A 12 -1.27 -7.90 17.48
N ALA A 13 -0.30 -7.22 16.86
CA ALA A 13 1.04 -7.12 17.41
C ALA A 13 1.00 -6.55 18.84
N GLU A 14 1.92 -6.97 19.71
CA GLU A 14 1.93 -6.60 21.13
C GLU A 14 1.96 -5.09 21.35
N GLU A 15 2.66 -4.36 20.48
CA GLU A 15 2.74 -2.90 20.49
C GLU A 15 1.51 -2.16 19.89
N MET A 16 0.48 -2.87 19.42
CA MET A 16 -0.66 -2.30 18.72
C MET A 16 -1.99 -2.58 19.44
N ASN A 17 -2.62 -1.50 19.93
CA ASN A 17 -3.98 -1.58 20.46
C ASN A 17 -5.00 -1.43 19.33
N VAL A 18 -6.00 -2.32 19.27
CA VAL A 18 -7.06 -2.29 18.26
C VAL A 18 -8.43 -2.22 18.94
N ASN A 19 -9.18 -1.16 18.66
CA ASN A 19 -10.62 -1.13 18.95
C ASN A 19 -11.37 -1.86 17.83
N TYR A 20 -11.85 -3.08 18.12
CA TYR A 20 -12.48 -3.94 17.11
C TYR A 20 -13.79 -3.37 16.56
N GLU A 21 -14.60 -2.70 17.38
CA GLU A 21 -15.87 -2.13 16.96
C GLU A 21 -15.63 -1.03 15.91
N THR A 22 -14.68 -0.13 16.18
CA THR A 22 -14.29 0.93 15.24
C THR A 22 -13.61 0.34 14.00
N ALA A 23 -12.72 -0.64 14.17
CA ALA A 23 -11.99 -1.27 13.08
C ALA A 23 -12.91 -2.01 12.10
N GLN A 24 -13.97 -2.65 12.58
CA GLN A 24 -14.93 -3.35 11.72
C GLN A 24 -15.64 -2.41 10.74
N VAL A 25 -15.88 -1.16 11.15
CA VAL A 25 -16.57 -0.15 10.33
C VAL A 25 -15.59 0.59 9.42
N HIS A 26 -14.40 0.96 9.94
CA HIS A 26 -13.52 1.92 9.27
C HIS A 26 -12.22 1.32 8.70
N ALA A 27 -11.78 0.15 9.17
CA ALA A 27 -10.53 -0.47 8.75
C ALA A 27 -10.73 -1.53 7.64
N ARG A 28 -11.83 -1.46 6.89
CA ARG A 28 -12.11 -2.35 5.76
C ARG A 28 -11.83 -1.69 4.41
N PHE A 29 -11.40 -2.49 3.46
CA PHE A 29 -11.31 -2.08 2.06
C PHE A 29 -12.70 -2.15 1.43
N PRO A 30 -13.25 -1.04 0.89
CA PRO A 30 -14.52 -1.08 0.17
C PRO A 30 -14.38 -1.77 -1.20
N VAL A 31 -13.17 -1.72 -1.79
CA VAL A 31 -12.80 -2.35 -3.06
C VAL A 31 -11.32 -2.76 -3.00
N THR A 32 -10.86 -3.60 -3.93
CA THR A 32 -9.41 -3.80 -4.10
C THR A 32 -8.78 -2.52 -4.66
N PRO A 33 -7.90 -1.84 -3.89
CA PRO A 33 -7.33 -0.57 -4.32
C PRO A 33 -6.47 -0.75 -5.58
N ASP A 34 -6.42 0.27 -6.44
CA ASP A 34 -5.50 0.27 -7.58
C ASP A 34 -4.03 0.40 -7.14
N VAL A 35 -3.81 1.18 -6.09
CA VAL A 35 -2.49 1.41 -5.47
C VAL A 35 -2.64 1.30 -3.96
N LEU A 36 -1.78 0.52 -3.31
CA LEU A 36 -1.74 0.36 -1.86
C LEU A 36 -0.38 0.81 -1.33
N ILE A 37 -0.37 1.86 -0.51
CA ILE A 37 0.85 2.36 0.13
C ILE A 37 0.94 1.76 1.54
N ILE A 38 2.00 1.01 1.80
CA ILE A 38 2.27 0.30 3.06
C ILE A 38 3.67 0.63 3.57
N PRO A 39 3.85 1.79 4.22
CA PRO A 39 5.12 2.18 4.82
C PRO A 39 5.54 1.19 5.90
N SER A 40 6.81 0.80 5.92
CA SER A 40 7.37 -0.06 6.95
C SER A 40 8.89 0.13 7.07
N ASP A 41 9.48 -0.47 8.11
CA ASP A 41 10.92 -0.47 8.33
C ASP A 41 11.66 -1.49 7.44
N LEU A 42 10.91 -2.39 6.78
CA LEU A 42 11.42 -3.32 5.78
C LEU A 42 12.03 -2.60 4.57
N ARG A 43 12.73 -3.36 3.72
CA ARG A 43 13.28 -2.81 2.47
C ARG A 43 12.13 -2.30 1.59
N TYR A 44 12.33 -1.11 1.05
CA TYR A 44 11.41 -0.46 0.13
C TYR A 44 11.16 -1.33 -1.10
N PHE A 45 9.95 -1.30 -1.66
CA PHE A 45 9.60 -2.05 -2.86
C PHE A 45 8.38 -1.47 -3.60
N VAL A 46 8.27 -1.82 -4.89
CA VAL A 46 7.06 -1.72 -5.70
C VAL A 46 6.76 -3.11 -6.24
N LYS A 47 5.55 -3.64 -6.00
CA LYS A 47 5.13 -4.96 -6.48
C LYS A 47 3.66 -4.96 -6.85
N THR A 48 3.29 -5.67 -7.92
CA THR A 48 1.89 -5.87 -8.27
C THR A 48 1.37 -7.18 -7.68
N ALA A 49 0.23 -7.13 -6.99
CA ALA A 49 -0.46 -8.29 -6.44
C ALA A 49 -1.97 -8.11 -6.55
N CYS A 50 -2.70 -9.13 -7.02
CA CYS A 50 -4.16 -9.10 -7.16
C CYS A 50 -4.70 -7.86 -7.92
N GLY A 51 -3.97 -7.39 -8.94
CA GLY A 51 -4.35 -6.19 -9.72
C GLY A 51 -4.13 -4.85 -8.98
N CYS A 52 -3.50 -4.86 -7.81
CA CYS A 52 -3.11 -3.69 -7.03
C CYS A 52 -1.59 -3.48 -7.13
N VAL A 53 -1.15 -2.23 -7.29
CA VAL A 53 0.26 -1.86 -7.14
C VAL A 53 0.55 -1.55 -5.67
N CYS A 54 1.22 -2.48 -5.01
CA CYS A 54 1.65 -2.35 -3.61
C CYS A 54 3.01 -1.66 -3.52
N ILE A 55 3.09 -0.60 -2.72
CA ILE A 55 4.28 0.24 -2.57
C ILE A 55 4.65 0.33 -1.10
N ASN A 56 5.83 -0.15 -0.77
CA ASN A 56 6.51 0.21 0.47
C ASN A 56 7.55 1.29 0.16
N PRO A 57 7.29 2.57 0.49
CA PRO A 57 8.27 3.64 0.27
C PRO A 57 9.47 3.55 1.21
N GLY A 58 9.43 2.71 2.24
CA GLY A 58 10.35 2.76 3.37
C GLY A 58 10.04 3.94 4.31
N ARG A 59 11.04 4.34 5.08
CA ARG A 59 11.01 5.53 5.93
C ARG A 59 11.82 6.65 5.29
N LEU A 60 11.41 7.90 5.51
CA LEU A 60 12.14 9.07 5.02
C LEU A 60 13.53 9.21 5.66
N THR A 61 13.70 8.66 6.86
CA THR A 61 14.97 8.56 7.59
C THR A 61 15.12 7.15 8.16
N LYS A 62 16.35 6.66 8.30
CA LYS A 62 16.66 5.39 8.98
C LYS A 62 17.79 5.61 9.98
N GLY A 63 17.47 5.69 11.27
CA GLY A 63 18.44 6.11 12.29
C GLY A 63 18.91 7.54 12.01
N HIS A 64 20.22 7.73 11.89
CA HIS A 64 20.83 9.05 11.60
C HIS A 64 21.07 9.33 10.12
N VAL A 65 20.65 8.45 9.21
CA VAL A 65 20.85 8.62 7.76
C VAL A 65 19.55 8.89 7.01
N GLY A 66 19.68 9.51 5.83
CA GLY A 66 18.59 9.68 4.87
C GLY A 66 18.00 8.33 4.45
N GLY A 67 16.68 8.30 4.29
CA GLY A 67 15.92 7.14 3.86
C GLY A 67 15.47 7.26 2.41
N THR A 68 14.21 6.91 2.16
CA THR A 68 13.61 6.90 0.83
C THR A 68 12.19 7.45 0.83
N PHE A 69 11.74 7.91 -0.33
CA PHE A 69 10.35 8.24 -0.62
C PHE A 69 9.92 7.62 -1.95
N ALA A 70 8.61 7.55 -2.19
CA ALA A 70 8.07 7.06 -3.46
C ALA A 70 7.47 8.21 -4.29
N ARG A 71 7.68 8.16 -5.60
CA ARG A 71 7.00 9.00 -6.59
C ARG A 71 6.17 8.13 -7.51
N ILE A 72 4.91 8.48 -7.69
CA ILE A 72 3.94 7.70 -8.45
C ILE A 72 3.37 8.59 -9.55
N ALA A 73 3.37 8.11 -10.78
CA ALA A 73 2.68 8.75 -11.90
C ALA A 73 1.39 7.98 -12.18
N LEU A 74 0.26 8.68 -12.13
CA LEU A 74 -1.06 8.12 -12.36
C LEU A 74 -1.64 8.65 -13.68
N GLY A 75 -2.39 7.81 -14.38
CA GLY A 75 -3.11 8.19 -15.58
C GLY A 75 -4.20 7.18 -15.88
N ARG A 76 -5.39 7.67 -16.20
CA ARG A 76 -6.52 6.82 -16.56
C ARG A 76 -6.44 6.48 -18.04
N VAL A 77 -6.17 5.22 -18.34
CA VAL A 77 -6.18 4.72 -19.71
C VAL A 77 -7.59 4.22 -20.05
N PRO A 78 -8.20 4.67 -21.15
CA PRO A 78 -9.47 4.13 -21.61
C PRO A 78 -9.34 2.62 -21.84
N SER A 79 -10.16 1.83 -21.17
CA SER A 79 -10.16 0.38 -21.36
C SER A 79 -10.90 0.05 -22.66
N THR A 80 -10.17 -0.39 -23.69
CA THR A 80 -10.73 -0.89 -24.95
C THR A 80 -10.98 -2.41 -24.95
N GLY A 81 -10.68 -3.09 -23.85
CA GLY A 81 -10.85 -4.54 -23.69
C GLY A 81 -11.33 -4.95 -22.29
N PRO A 82 -11.56 -6.26 -22.06
CA PRO A 82 -12.15 -6.77 -20.82
C PRO A 82 -11.19 -6.75 -19.61
N ASN A 83 -9.89 -6.60 -19.83
CA ASN A 83 -8.90 -6.60 -18.77
C ASN A 83 -8.81 -5.24 -18.07
N ARG A 84 -8.78 -5.26 -16.74
CA ARG A 84 -8.52 -4.07 -15.92
C ARG A 84 -7.12 -3.52 -16.23
N VAL A 85 -7.05 -2.26 -16.65
CA VAL A 85 -5.80 -1.52 -16.80
C VAL A 85 -5.53 -0.77 -15.51
N SER A 86 -4.34 -0.96 -14.91
CA SER A 86 -3.97 -0.21 -13.71
C SER A 86 -3.82 1.27 -14.03
N PRO A 87 -4.37 2.20 -13.23
CA PRO A 87 -4.13 3.63 -13.40
C PRO A 87 -2.71 4.05 -12.99
N CYS A 88 -1.91 3.15 -12.40
CA CYS A 88 -0.53 3.43 -12.02
C CYS A 88 0.40 3.22 -13.23
N LEU A 89 0.79 4.32 -13.88
CA LEU A 89 1.67 4.30 -15.04
C LEU A 89 3.12 3.98 -14.66
N SER A 90 3.59 4.54 -13.56
CA SER A 90 4.90 4.23 -13.00
C SER A 90 4.96 4.52 -11.51
N ALA A 91 5.83 3.79 -10.80
CA ALA A 91 6.17 4.07 -9.42
C ALA A 91 7.68 3.89 -9.24
N GLN A 92 8.31 4.83 -8.55
CA GLN A 92 9.75 4.89 -8.34
C GLN A 92 10.03 5.14 -6.86
N ILE A 93 11.10 4.54 -6.35
CA ILE A 93 11.59 4.79 -5.01
C ILE A 93 12.91 5.52 -5.12
N ILE A 94 13.00 6.67 -4.44
CA ILE A 94 14.09 7.64 -4.56
C ILE A 94 14.71 7.82 -3.17
N LYS A 95 16.05 7.80 -3.09
CA LYS A 95 16.78 8.14 -1.88
C LYS A 95 16.77 9.65 -1.69
N ILE A 96 16.59 10.08 -0.44
CA ILE A 96 16.76 11.48 -0.06
C ILE A 96 18.24 11.84 0.09
#